data_AF-A0A7Y4FPI3-F1
#
_entry.id   AF-A0A7Y4FPI3-F1
#
_cell.length_a   1.000
_cell.length_b   1.000
_cell.length_c   1.000
_cell.angle_alpha   90.00
_cell.angle_beta   90.00
_cell.angle_gamma   90.00
#
_symmetry.space_group_name_H-M   'P 1'
#
loop_
_entity.id
_entity.type
_entity.pdbx_description
1 polymer ?
#
loop_
_entity_poly.entity_id
_entity_poly.type
_entity_poly.pdbx_seq_one_letter_code
_entity_poly.pdbx_strand_id
1 'polypeptide(L)'
;MNRHLKGSILLLSAFSFSSMASTTCNSLTGCEKKFCEIEHQIEKAKQYNNQYKVDRLTTALKAAKENCSNEGLKDEILEKIESNEQDLAEYQADLEKAKQDNRSDKIKKYQRKIEKEQRKIDDLKQELSEIP
;
A
#
# COMPACT_ATOMS: atom_id res chain seq x y z
N MET A 1 -16.93 -32.43 12.88
CA MET A 1 -15.86 -33.06 12.08
C MET A 1 -15.85 -32.37 10.72
N ASN A 2 -14.93 -31.43 10.48
CA ASN A 2 -13.67 -31.65 9.74
C ASN A 2 -13.92 -32.32 8.39
N ARG A 3 -13.54 -31.81 7.22
CA ARG A 3 -12.53 -30.83 6.78
C ARG A 3 -12.85 -30.56 5.31
N HIS A 4 -12.68 -29.34 4.81
CA HIS A 4 -12.01 -29.13 3.52
C HIS A 4 -11.45 -27.71 3.47
N LEU A 5 -10.29 -27.63 4.11
CA LEU A 5 -9.25 -26.67 3.83
C LEU A 5 -8.76 -26.93 2.40
N LYS A 6 -9.21 -26.12 1.43
CA LYS A 6 -8.53 -25.89 0.15
C LYS A 6 -8.11 -24.42 0.23
N GLY A 7 -6.86 -24.07 0.50
CA GLY A 7 -5.70 -24.51 -0.25
C GLY A 7 -5.51 -23.59 -1.46
N SER A 8 -5.39 -22.29 -1.21
CA SER A 8 -4.59 -21.39 -2.05
C SER A 8 -3.76 -20.54 -1.09
N ILE A 9 -2.61 -21.09 -0.74
CA ILE A 9 -1.48 -20.32 -0.25
C ILE A 9 -1.00 -19.52 -1.47
N LEU A 10 -1.59 -18.36 -1.70
CA LEU A 10 -0.89 -17.28 -2.37
C LEU A 10 -0.18 -16.51 -1.25
N LEU A 11 1.05 -16.92 -0.99
CA LEU A 11 2.06 -16.07 -0.37
C LEU A 11 2.33 -14.93 -1.35
N LEU A 12 1.40 -13.97 -1.45
CA LEU A 12 1.82 -12.62 -1.77
C LEU A 12 2.58 -12.17 -0.53
N SER A 13 3.90 -12.21 -0.64
CA SER A 13 4.78 -11.45 0.22
C SER A 13 4.31 -10.00 0.18
N ALA A 14 3.45 -9.64 1.12
CA ALA A 14 3.27 -8.27 1.52
C ALA A 14 4.65 -7.84 1.99
N PHE A 15 5.41 -7.21 1.09
CA PHE A 15 6.36 -6.21 1.51
C PHE A 15 5.54 -5.21 2.29
N SER A 16 5.42 -5.42 3.60
CA SER A 16 5.11 -4.35 4.52
C SER A 16 6.31 -3.42 4.47
N PHE A 17 6.38 -2.60 3.43
CA PHE A 17 6.96 -1.29 3.55
C PHE A 17 6.12 -0.62 4.62
N SER A 18 6.56 -0.73 5.88
CA SER A 18 6.30 0.34 6.83
C SER A 18 6.93 1.57 6.20
N SER A 19 6.14 2.26 5.38
CA SER A 19 6.54 3.51 4.76
C SER A 19 6.60 4.53 5.87
N MET A 20 7.72 4.55 6.61
CA MET A 20 8.12 5.76 7.30
C MET A 20 8.53 6.72 6.19
N ALA A 21 7.53 7.39 5.62
CA ALA A 21 7.75 8.51 4.73
C ALA A 21 8.73 9.46 5.42
N SER A 22 9.85 9.74 4.75
CA SER A 22 10.79 10.70 5.29
C SER A 22 10.21 12.09 5.10
N THR A 23 10.16 12.89 6.16
CA THR A 23 9.81 14.31 6.03
C THR A 23 10.73 15.05 5.06
N THR A 24 11.94 14.53 4.81
CA THR A 24 12.91 15.07 3.86
C THR A 24 12.56 14.83 2.39
N CYS A 25 11.68 13.89 2.08
CA CYS A 25 11.29 13.57 0.69
C CYS A 25 9.95 14.21 0.30
N ASN A 26 9.24 14.85 1.24
CA ASN A 26 7.88 15.35 1.06
C ASN A 26 7.75 16.47 0.01
N SER A 27 8.85 17.17 -0.32
CA SER A 27 8.87 18.19 -1.37
C SER A 27 9.08 17.63 -2.77
N LEU A 28 9.39 16.33 -2.89
CA LEU A 28 9.60 15.64 -4.16
C LEU A 28 8.32 14.89 -4.54
N THR A 29 8.11 14.67 -5.83
CA THR A 29 6.99 13.88 -6.37
C THR A 29 7.47 12.85 -7.39
N GLY A 30 6.58 11.94 -7.81
CA GLY A 30 6.87 10.92 -8.83
C GLY A 30 8.11 10.08 -8.55
N CYS A 31 8.91 9.83 -9.60
CA CYS A 31 10.11 9.00 -9.50
C CYS A 31 11.17 9.57 -8.55
N GLU A 32 11.32 10.89 -8.46
CA GLU A 32 12.30 11.52 -7.56
C GLU A 32 11.98 11.24 -6.09
N LYS A 33 10.69 11.34 -5.72
CA LYS A 33 10.21 10.96 -4.39
C LYS A 33 10.51 9.50 -4.10
N LYS A 34 10.19 8.60 -5.05
CA LYS A 34 10.45 7.15 -4.93
C LYS A 34 11.93 6.86 -4.70
N PHE A 35 12.83 7.55 -5.39
CA PHE A 35 14.28 7.38 -5.19
C PHE A 35 14.71 7.88 -3.80
N CYS A 36 14.27 9.08 -3.40
CA CYS A 36 14.58 9.66 -2.09
C CYS A 36 14.12 8.75 -0.94
N GLU A 37 12.92 8.17 -1.04
CA GLU A 37 12.39 7.27 -0.01
C GLU A 37 13.19 5.97 0.10
N ILE A 38 13.62 5.39 -1.03
CA ILE A 38 14.48 4.20 -1.02
C ILE A 38 15.85 4.53 -0.42
N GLU A 39 16.46 5.65 -0.79
CA GLU A 39 17.73 6.12 -0.24
C GLU A 39 17.64 6.37 1.28
N HIS A 40 16.56 6.98 1.75
CA HIS A 40 16.30 7.14 3.17
C HIS A 40 16.16 5.81 3.91
N GLN A 41 15.50 4.81 3.31
CA GLN A 41 15.41 3.48 3.90
C GLN A 41 16.74 2.73 3.92
N ILE A 42 17.61 2.95 2.94
CA ILE A 42 18.99 2.45 2.96
C ILE A 42 19.72 3.03 4.16
N GLU A 43 19.62 4.34 4.39
CA GLU A 43 20.29 4.99 5.52
C GLU A 43 19.80 4.46 6.86
N LYS A 44 18.49 4.29 7.05
CA LYS A 44 17.98 3.62 8.26
C LYS A 44 18.48 2.19 8.39
N ALA A 45 18.51 1.42 7.31
CA ALA A 45 19.00 0.06 7.34
C ALA A 45 20.47 -0.02 7.77
N LYS A 46 21.31 0.92 7.34
CA LYS A 46 22.70 1.07 7.81
C LYS A 46 22.78 1.37 9.30
N GLN A 47 21.98 2.31 9.80
CA GLN A 47 21.94 2.66 11.24
C GLN A 47 21.59 1.44 12.13
N TYR A 48 20.73 0.55 11.64
CA TYR A 48 20.38 -0.70 12.31
C TYR A 48 21.32 -1.87 12.00
N ASN A 49 22.46 -1.64 11.32
CA ASN A 49 23.42 -2.67 10.87
C ASN A 49 22.76 -3.83 10.10
N ASN A 50 21.69 -3.54 9.35
CA ASN A 50 20.96 -4.53 8.58
C ASN A 50 21.47 -4.59 7.13
N GLN A 51 22.62 -5.23 6.94
CA GLN A 51 23.29 -5.30 5.63
C GLN A 51 22.42 -5.95 4.56
N TYR A 52 21.68 -7.01 4.91
CA TYR A 52 20.78 -7.68 3.97
C TYR A 52 19.70 -6.72 3.43
N LYS A 53 19.14 -5.86 4.29
CA LYS A 53 18.17 -4.85 3.86
C LYS A 53 18.82 -3.77 3.01
N VAL A 54 20.05 -3.35 3.34
CA VAL A 54 20.82 -2.41 2.52
C VAL A 54 20.99 -2.95 1.10
N ASP A 55 21.51 -4.16 0.93
CA ASP A 55 21.81 -4.74 -0.39
C ASP A 55 20.55 -4.85 -1.27
N ARG A 56 19.43 -5.27 -0.68
CA ARG A 56 18.13 -5.35 -1.37
C ARG A 56 17.63 -3.98 -1.79
N LEU A 57 17.67 -2.99 -0.90
CA LEU A 57 17.22 -1.64 -1.22
C LEU A 57 18.13 -0.97 -2.25
N THR A 58 19.44 -1.20 -2.20
CA THR A 58 20.38 -0.70 -3.22
C THR A 58 20.06 -1.28 -4.60
N THR A 59 19.75 -2.59 -4.67
CA THR A 59 19.31 -3.23 -5.92
C THR A 59 18.00 -2.62 -6.41
N ALA A 60 17.03 -2.43 -5.51
CA ALA A 60 15.75 -1.80 -5.83
C ALA A 60 15.91 -0.35 -6.31
N LEU A 61 16.80 0.42 -5.68
CA LEU A 61 17.11 1.79 -6.09
C LEU A 61 17.68 1.84 -7.51
N LYS A 62 18.61 0.94 -7.83
CA LYS A 62 19.19 0.84 -9.18
C LYS A 62 18.10 0.54 -10.21
N ALA A 63 17.29 -0.49 -9.95
CA ALA A 63 16.18 -0.85 -10.83
C ALA A 63 15.17 0.29 -10.99
N ALA A 64 14.87 1.03 -9.91
CA ALA A 64 13.97 2.18 -9.96
C ALA A 64 14.57 3.32 -10.81
N LYS A 65 15.86 3.63 -10.65
CA LYS A 65 16.56 4.64 -11.47
C LYS A 65 16.61 4.27 -12.96
N GLU A 66 16.63 2.98 -13.27
CA GLU A 66 16.64 2.48 -14.66
C GLU A 66 15.24 2.45 -15.30
N ASN A 67 14.19 2.16 -14.54
CA ASN A 67 12.88 1.78 -15.11
C ASN A 67 11.70 2.66 -14.67
N CYS A 68 11.87 3.55 -13.69
CA CYS A 68 10.77 4.39 -13.23
C CYS A 68 10.38 5.42 -14.28
N SER A 69 9.09 5.51 -14.57
CA SER A 69 8.48 6.61 -15.31
C SER A 69 7.30 7.17 -14.51
N ASN A 70 7.05 8.48 -14.63
CA ASN A 70 5.90 9.09 -13.98
C ASN A 70 4.58 8.51 -14.49
N GLU A 71 4.48 8.24 -15.80
CA GLU A 71 3.30 7.59 -16.38
C GLU A 71 3.09 6.18 -15.79
N GLY A 72 4.15 5.37 -15.68
CA GLY A 72 4.04 4.07 -15.02
C GLY A 72 3.63 4.17 -13.54
N LEU A 73 4.05 5.21 -12.82
CA LEU A 73 3.59 5.45 -11.45
C LEU A 73 2.11 5.86 -11.40
N LYS A 74 1.65 6.69 -12.34
CA LYS A 74 0.23 7.06 -12.46
C LYS A 74 -0.61 5.80 -12.69
N ASP A 75 -0.19 4.92 -13.60
CA ASP A 75 -0.85 3.64 -13.87
C ASP A 75 -0.89 2.75 -12.63
N GLU A 76 0.25 2.57 -11.93
CA GLU A 76 0.32 1.82 -10.67
C GLU A 76 -0.63 2.38 -9.58
N ILE A 77 -0.82 3.70 -9.53
CA ILE A 77 -1.74 4.34 -8.56
C ILE A 77 -3.19 4.15 -8.98
N LEU A 78 -3.51 4.28 -10.26
CA LEU A 78 -4.86 4.03 -10.77
C LEU A 78 -5.31 2.59 -10.50
N GLU A 79 -4.44 1.60 -10.74
CA GLU A 79 -4.72 0.20 -10.40
C GLU A 79 -5.00 0.01 -8.90
N LYS A 80 -4.25 0.69 -8.02
CA LYS A 80 -4.50 0.65 -6.57
C LYS A 80 -5.80 1.32 -6.18
N ILE A 81 -6.17 2.43 -6.83
CA ILE A 81 -7.46 3.10 -6.60
C ILE A 81 -8.59 2.13 -6.98
N GLU A 82 -8.53 1.51 -8.16
CA GLU A 82 -9.54 0.54 -8.59
C GLU A 82 -9.67 -0.62 -7.60
N SER A 83 -8.54 -1.20 -7.19
CA SER A 83 -8.54 -2.27 -6.18
C SER A 83 -9.16 -1.82 -4.85
N ASN A 84 -8.86 -0.62 -4.38
CA ASN A 84 -9.43 -0.09 -3.13
C ASN A 84 -10.93 0.21 -3.28
N GLU A 85 -11.39 0.65 -4.46
CA GLU A 85 -12.81 0.86 -4.75
C GLU A 85 -13.58 -0.47 -4.77
N GLN A 86 -12.98 -1.55 -5.25
CA GLN A 86 -13.54 -2.90 -5.15
C GLN A 86 -13.66 -3.36 -3.69
N ASP A 87 -12.59 -3.19 -2.89
CA ASP A 87 -12.58 -3.48 -1.45
C ASP A 87 -13.66 -2.66 -0.71
N LEU A 88 -13.81 -1.38 -1.05
CA LEU A 88 -14.82 -0.49 -0.47
C LEU A 88 -16.24 -1.00 -0.75
N ALA A 89 -16.51 -1.41 -2.00
CA ALA A 89 -17.80 -1.99 -2.38
C ALA A 89 -18.09 -3.29 -1.63
N GLU A 90 -17.09 -4.18 -1.47
CA GLU A 90 -17.21 -5.40 -0.67
C GLU A 90 -17.54 -5.08 0.79
N TYR A 91 -16.83 -4.14 1.41
CA TYR A 91 -17.07 -3.76 2.81
C TYR A 91 -18.42 -3.09 3.03
N GLN A 92 -18.94 -2.36 2.05
CA GLN A 92 -20.30 -1.81 2.09
C GLN A 92 -21.35 -2.92 2.06
N ALA A 93 -21.21 -3.91 1.17
CA ALA A 93 -22.11 -5.06 1.12
C ALA A 93 -22.06 -5.88 2.43
N ASP A 94 -20.86 -6.12 2.96
CA ASP A 94 -20.63 -6.80 4.23
C ASP A 94 -21.24 -6.05 5.42
N LEU A 95 -21.19 -4.71 5.40
CA LEU A 95 -21.84 -3.87 6.41
C LEU A 95 -23.36 -4.03 6.37
N GLU A 96 -23.98 -4.00 5.19
CA GLU A 96 -25.44 -4.19 5.05
C GLU A 96 -25.87 -5.57 5.53
N LYS A 97 -25.12 -6.62 5.18
CA LYS A 97 -25.36 -7.97 5.70
C LYS A 97 -25.23 -8.03 7.23
N ALA A 98 -24.20 -7.39 7.80
CA ALA A 98 -24.03 -7.33 9.25
C ALA A 98 -25.17 -6.59 9.97
N LYS A 99 -25.76 -5.56 9.33
CA LYS A 99 -26.96 -4.88 9.84
C LYS A 99 -28.18 -5.80 9.83
N GLN A 100 -28.43 -6.50 8.72
CA GLN A 100 -29.53 -7.46 8.61
C GLN A 100 -29.44 -8.58 9.67
N ASP A 101 -28.23 -9.08 9.90
CA ASP A 101 -27.95 -10.14 10.88
C ASP A 101 -27.83 -9.62 12.34
N ASN A 102 -28.01 -8.32 12.57
CA ASN A 102 -27.85 -7.66 13.89
C ASN A 102 -26.49 -7.93 14.57
N ARG A 103 -25.42 -8.02 13.77
CA ARG A 103 -24.05 -8.35 14.22
C ARG A 103 -23.27 -7.09 14.58
N SER A 104 -23.51 -6.55 15.78
CA SER A 104 -22.93 -5.27 16.24
C SER A 104 -21.39 -5.21 16.20
N ASP A 105 -20.70 -6.33 16.45
CA ASP A 105 -19.24 -6.44 16.33
C ASP A 105 -18.77 -6.26 14.88
N LYS A 106 -19.49 -6.85 13.94
CA LYS A 106 -19.21 -6.78 12.49
C LYS A 106 -19.57 -5.42 11.92
N ILE A 107 -20.68 -4.83 12.33
CA ILE A 107 -21.08 -3.47 11.94
C ILE A 107 -19.94 -2.49 12.24
N LYS A 108 -19.46 -2.46 13.50
CA LYS A 108 -18.35 -1.59 13.90
C LYS A 108 -17.05 -1.90 13.16
N LYS A 109 -16.78 -3.17 12.85
CA LYS A 109 -15.60 -3.58 12.08
C LYS A 109 -15.65 -3.03 10.66
N TYR A 110 -16.78 -3.18 9.96
CA TYR A 110 -16.89 -2.79 8.56
C TYR A 110 -16.98 -1.28 8.39
N GLN A 111 -17.61 -0.55 9.30
CA GLN A 111 -17.55 0.92 9.32
C GLN A 111 -16.09 1.43 9.37
N ARG A 112 -15.27 0.90 10.28
CA ARG A 112 -13.84 1.27 10.35
C ARG A 112 -13.05 0.89 9.08
N LYS A 113 -13.39 -0.24 8.45
CA LYS A 113 -12.76 -0.67 7.20
C LYS A 113 -13.08 0.29 6.06
N ILE A 114 -14.36 0.64 5.90
CA ILE A 114 -14.83 1.61 4.89
C ILE A 114 -14.14 2.96 5.10
N GLU A 115 -14.12 3.50 6.32
CA GLU A 115 -13.43 4.77 6.60
C GLU A 115 -11.93 4.72 6.28
N LYS A 116 -11.27 3.59 6.57
CA LYS A 116 -9.86 3.39 6.25
C LYS A 116 -9.64 3.32 4.73
N GLU A 117 -10.51 2.61 4.02
CA GLU A 117 -10.40 2.45 2.57
C GLU A 117 -10.65 3.76 1.84
N GLN A 118 -11.64 4.55 2.28
CA GLN A 118 -11.90 5.89 1.74
C GLN A 118 -10.67 6.79 1.90
N ARG A 119 -10.05 6.81 3.10
CA ARG A 119 -8.83 7.60 3.31
C ARG A 119 -7.69 7.18 2.38
N LYS A 120 -7.48 5.87 2.18
CA LYS A 120 -6.45 5.42 1.24
C LYS A 120 -6.75 5.85 -0.20
N ILE A 121 -8.01 5.79 -0.63
CA ILE A 121 -8.41 6.25 -1.96
C ILE A 121 -8.12 7.74 -2.10
N ASP A 122 -8.46 8.54 -1.08
CA ASP A 122 -8.23 9.98 -1.08
C ASP A 122 -6.72 10.30 -1.11
N ASP A 123 -5.91 9.61 -0.29
CA ASP A 123 -4.45 9.74 -0.28
C ASP A 123 -3.84 9.39 -1.65
N LEU A 124 -4.29 8.30 -2.29
CA LEU A 124 -3.84 7.89 -3.63
C LEU A 124 -4.26 8.89 -4.70
N LYS A 125 -5.47 9.46 -4.63
CA LYS A 125 -5.94 10.51 -5.55
C LYS A 125 -5.11 11.78 -5.41
N GLN A 126 -4.76 12.15 -4.18
CA GLN A 126 -3.85 13.25 -3.93
C GLN A 126 -2.48 12.96 -4.53
N GLU A 127 -1.87 11.80 -4.22
CA GLU A 127 -0.58 11.40 -4.78
C GLU A 127 -0.58 11.43 -6.31
N LEU A 128 -1.62 10.87 -6.94
CA LEU A 128 -1.80 10.89 -8.39
C LEU A 128 -1.77 12.31 -8.96
N SER A 129 -2.41 13.27 -8.28
CA SER A 129 -2.47 14.67 -8.71
C SER A 129 -1.14 15.42 -8.56
N GLU A 130 -0.25 14.92 -7.71
CA GLU A 130 1.07 15.51 -7.44
C GLU A 130 2.16 15.00 -8.41
N ILE A 131 1.90 13.90 -9.14
CA ILE A 131 2.85 13.37 -10.12
C ILE A 131 2.80 14.20 -11.41
N PRO A 132 3.93 14.79 -11.86
CA PRO A 132 4.03 15.51 -13.13
C PRO A 132 3.67 14.63 -14.32
#